data_AF-A0A9D8JRM3-F1
#
_entry.id   AF-A0A9D8JRM3-F1
#
_cell.length_a   1.000
_cell.length_b   1.000
_cell.length_c   1.000
_cell.angle_alpha   90.00
_cell.angle_beta   90.00
_cell.angle_gamma   90.00
#
_symmetry.space_group_name_H-M   'P 1'
#
loop_
_entity.id
_entity.type
_entity.pdbx_description
1 polymer ?
#
loop_
_entity_poly.entity_id
_entity_poly.type
_entity_poly.pdbx_seq_one_letter_code
_entity_poly.pdbx_strand_id
1 'polypeptide(L)'
;MALFVVKHQHPAERCPAKDPKMGQMLLHHVSKENSAKMGVNIHADAVLDGKHTFYLILDSANEAKVKQFMTPFSMAGSVEITQANPCDVVVNRLGC
;
A
#
# COMPACT_ATOMS: atom_id res chain seq x y z
N MET A 1 2.65 16.14 2.55
CA MET A 1 2.71 14.83 1.88
C MET A 1 1.42 14.68 1.09
N ALA A 2 1.44 13.95 -0.02
CA ALA A 2 0.23 13.63 -0.78
C ALA A 2 -0.35 12.30 -0.29
N LEU A 3 -1.67 12.17 -0.34
CA LEU A 3 -2.40 10.96 0.00
C LEU A 3 -2.46 10.03 -1.22
N PHE A 4 -2.28 8.74 -0.98
CA PHE A 4 -2.38 7.70 -1.99
C PHE A 4 -3.22 6.53 -1.50
N VAL A 5 -3.98 5.94 -2.42
CA VAL A 5 -4.58 4.61 -2.27
C VAL A 5 -3.77 3.66 -3.14
N VAL A 6 -3.31 2.56 -2.55
CA VAL A 6 -2.54 1.53 -3.24
C VAL A 6 -3.33 0.24 -3.24
N LYS A 7 -3.37 -0.43 -4.39
CA LYS A 7 -3.93 -1.77 -4.55
C LYS A 7 -2.83 -2.71 -5.04
N HIS A 8 -2.50 -3.71 -4.23
CA HIS A 8 -1.71 -4.86 -4.64
C HIS A 8 -2.64 -6.04 -4.94
N GLN A 9 -2.40 -6.76 -6.04
CA GLN A 9 -3.16 -7.95 -6.40
C GLN A 9 -2.24 -9.02 -6.98
N HIS A 10 -2.42 -10.27 -6.56
CA HIS A 10 -1.65 -11.42 -7.07
C HIS A 10 -2.56 -12.64 -7.29
N PRO A 11 -2.15 -13.60 -8.13
CA PRO A 11 -2.82 -14.89 -8.23
C PRO A 11 -2.50 -15.78 -7.01
N ALA A 12 -3.41 -16.71 -6.66
CA ALA A 12 -3.35 -17.49 -5.42
C ALA A 12 -2.08 -18.35 -5.26
N GLU A 13 -1.47 -18.73 -6.39
CA GLU A 13 -0.23 -19.51 -6.49
C GLU A 13 1.00 -18.69 -6.07
N ARG A 14 0.90 -17.36 -6.13
CA ARG A 14 1.96 -16.42 -5.74
C ARG A 14 1.74 -15.77 -4.37
N CYS A 15 0.82 -16.31 -3.57
CA CYS A 15 0.49 -15.75 -2.28
C CYS A 15 1.69 -15.78 -1.32
N PRO A 16 2.27 -14.62 -0.93
CA PRO A 16 3.45 -14.59 -0.07
C PRO A 16 3.14 -15.06 1.36
N ALA A 17 1.86 -15.02 1.78
CA ALA A 17 1.44 -15.49 3.09
C ALA A 17 1.53 -17.03 3.24
N LYS A 18 1.71 -17.79 2.14
CA LYS A 18 1.96 -19.23 2.19
C LYS A 18 3.42 -19.56 2.57
N ASP A 19 4.33 -18.59 2.50
CA ASP A 19 5.70 -18.71 2.98
C ASP A 19 5.84 -17.90 4.29
N PRO A 20 6.00 -18.55 5.45
CA PRO A 20 6.08 -17.86 6.74
C PRO A 20 7.20 -16.81 6.81
N LYS A 21 8.35 -17.07 6.17
CA LYS A 21 9.50 -16.16 6.18
C LYS A 21 9.20 -14.93 5.32
N MET A 22 8.63 -15.13 4.14
CA MET A 22 8.23 -14.03 3.27
C MET A 22 7.10 -13.19 3.89
N GLY A 23 6.11 -13.84 4.49
CA GLY A 23 5.02 -13.18 5.21
C GLY A 23 5.51 -12.30 6.35
N GLN A 24 6.41 -12.79 7.21
CA GLN A 24 7.00 -11.99 8.29
C GLN A 24 7.83 -10.82 7.77
N MET A 25 8.59 -11.01 6.69
CA MET A 25 9.36 -9.94 6.06
C MET A 25 8.45 -8.81 5.55
N LEU A 26 7.37 -9.14 4.84
CA LEU A 26 6.42 -8.15 4.33
C LEU A 26 5.66 -7.44 5.46
N LEU A 27 5.25 -8.16 6.52
CA LEU A 27 4.64 -7.56 7.70
C LEU A 27 5.59 -6.59 8.40
N HIS A 28 6.86 -6.95 8.55
CA HIS A 28 7.87 -6.05 9.11
C HIS A 28 8.06 -4.81 8.24
N HIS A 29 8.07 -4.97 6.91
CA HIS A 29 8.20 -3.88 5.94
C HIS A 29 7.06 -2.85 6.03
N VAL A 30 5.81 -3.30 6.19
CA VAL A 30 4.63 -2.40 6.30
C VAL A 30 4.32 -1.97 7.73
N SER A 31 5.12 -2.37 8.72
CA SER A 31 4.94 -1.88 10.08
C SER A 31 5.08 -0.35 10.14
N LYS A 32 4.29 0.28 11.01
CA LYS A 32 4.28 1.75 11.18
C LYS A 32 5.67 2.34 11.42
N GLU A 33 6.51 1.64 12.19
CA GLU A 33 7.87 2.08 12.47
C GLU A 33 8.75 2.09 11.20
N ASN A 34 8.74 0.99 10.45
CA ASN A 34 9.58 0.89 9.26
C ASN A 34 9.08 1.72 8.08
N SER A 35 7.75 1.76 7.87
CA SER A 35 7.18 2.62 6.84
C SER A 35 7.58 4.09 7.08
N ALA A 36 7.51 4.55 8.33
CA ALA A 36 7.88 5.92 8.70
C ALA A 36 9.36 6.22 8.44
N LYS A 37 10.28 5.29 8.79
CA LYS A 37 11.71 5.39 8.45
C LYS A 37 11.95 5.48 6.94
N MET A 38 11.06 4.88 6.15
CA MET A 38 11.11 4.92 4.69
C MET A 38 10.39 6.15 4.09
N GLY A 39 9.86 7.07 4.90
CA GLY A 39 9.14 8.26 4.42
C GLY A 39 7.72 7.98 3.93
N VAL A 40 7.10 6.91 4.45
CA VAL A 40 5.72 6.52 4.17
C VAL A 40 4.94 6.45 5.47
N ASN A 41 3.83 7.19 5.55
CA ASN A 41 2.94 7.14 6.72
C ASN A 41 1.68 6.35 6.34
N ILE A 42 1.52 5.15 6.89
CA ILE A 42 0.35 4.30 6.62
C ILE A 42 -0.79 4.69 7.58
N HIS A 43 -1.95 5.02 7.02
CA HIS A 43 -3.18 5.30 7.77
C HIS A 43 -3.99 4.03 8.02
N ALA A 44 -4.06 3.16 7.01
CA ALA A 44 -4.78 1.91 7.09
C ALA A 44 -4.24 0.90 6.07
N ASP A 45 -4.40 -0.37 6.40
CA ASP A 45 -4.13 -1.50 5.53
C ASP A 45 -5.25 -2.54 5.65
N ALA A 46 -5.50 -3.28 4.57
CA ALA A 46 -6.51 -4.34 4.57
C ALA A 46 -6.21 -5.38 3.50
N VAL A 47 -6.31 -6.67 3.86
CA VAL A 47 -6.38 -7.77 2.90
C VAL A 47 -7.84 -8.16 2.73
N LEU A 48 -8.34 -8.13 1.49
CA LEU A 48 -9.69 -8.59 1.20
C LEU A 48 -9.77 -10.12 1.36
N ASP A 49 -10.72 -10.57 2.17
CA ASP A 49 -10.85 -11.98 2.56
C ASP A 49 -10.99 -12.91 1.34
N GLY A 50 -10.03 -13.83 1.20
CA GLY A 50 -9.94 -14.77 0.08
C GLY A 50 -9.71 -14.17 -1.31
N LYS A 51 -9.47 -12.86 -1.46
CA LYS A 51 -9.38 -12.20 -2.79
C LYS A 51 -7.97 -11.94 -3.29
N HIS A 52 -6.93 -12.31 -2.53
CA HIS A 52 -5.53 -12.06 -2.89
C HIS A 52 -5.26 -10.59 -3.29
N THR A 53 -5.97 -9.68 -2.62
CA THR A 53 -5.93 -8.25 -2.87
C THR A 53 -5.65 -7.53 -1.56
N PHE A 54 -4.65 -6.67 -1.57
CA PHE A 54 -4.19 -5.90 -0.42
C PHE A 54 -4.30 -4.42 -0.74
N TYR A 55 -4.89 -3.65 0.17
CA TYR A 55 -5.05 -2.21 0.07
C TYR A 55 -4.21 -1.50 1.13
N LEU A 56 -3.66 -0.35 0.75
CA LEU A 56 -3.06 0.61 1.66
C LEU A 56 -3.65 1.99 1.40
N ILE A 57 -3.88 2.74 2.48
CA ILE A 57 -4.11 4.18 2.45
C ILE A 57 -2.93 4.80 3.17
N LEU A 58 -2.14 5.63 2.47
CA LEU A 58 -0.88 6.15 3.00
C LEU A 58 -0.58 7.56 2.49
N ASP A 59 0.22 8.29 3.24
CA ASP A 59 0.86 9.50 2.76
C ASP A 59 2.29 9.21 2.30
N SER A 60 2.72 9.90 1.24
CA SER A 60 4.13 9.96 0.85
C SER A 60 4.49 11.28 0.19
N ALA A 61 5.79 11.51 -0.08
CA ALA A 61 6.25 12.71 -0.75
C ALA A 61 5.75 12.79 -2.20
N ASN A 62 5.70 11.66 -2.91
CA ASN A 62 5.25 11.53 -4.30
C ASN A 62 5.01 10.05 -4.65
N GLU A 63 4.42 9.81 -5.81
CA GLU A 63 4.12 8.45 -6.30
C GLU A 63 5.38 7.59 -6.47
N ALA A 64 6.50 8.17 -6.94
CA ALA A 64 7.75 7.42 -7.11
C ALA A 64 8.25 6.81 -5.81
N LYS A 65 8.05 7.50 -4.68
CA LYS A 65 8.38 6.99 -3.34
C LYS A 65 7.47 5.84 -2.93
N VAL A 66 6.17 5.93 -3.23
CA VAL A 66 5.21 4.83 -3.02
C VAL A 66 5.58 3.61 -3.86
N LYS A 67 5.94 3.82 -5.13
CA LYS A 67 6.40 2.75 -6.03
C LYS A 67 7.65 2.06 -5.50
N GLN A 68 8.64 2.83 -5.01
CA GLN A 68 9.82 2.28 -4.36
C GLN A 68 9.44 1.44 -3.14
N PHE A 69 8.59 1.98 -2.26
CA PHE A 69 8.11 1.28 -1.07
C PHE A 69 7.39 -0.03 -1.39
N MET A 70 6.63 -0.09 -2.49
CA MET A 70 5.88 -1.29 -2.90
C MET A 70 6.71 -2.32 -3.68
N THR A 71 8.00 -2.09 -3.94
CA THR A 71 8.87 -3.01 -4.69
C THR A 71 8.80 -4.47 -4.21
N PRO A 72 8.81 -4.78 -2.89
CA PRO A 72 8.71 -6.16 -2.43
C PRO A 72 7.40 -6.84 -2.84
N PHE A 73 6.29 -6.10 -2.92
CA PHE A 73 4.98 -6.62 -3.30
C PHE A 73 4.88 -6.89 -4.81
N SER A 74 5.53 -6.06 -5.63
CA SER A 74 5.58 -6.21 -7.09
C SER A 74 6.22 -7.54 -7.55
N MET A 75 6.97 -8.22 -6.68
CA MET A 75 7.51 -9.56 -6.96
C MET A 75 6.42 -10.64 -6.99
N ALA A 76 5.35 -10.47 -6.20
CA ALA A 76 4.24 -11.42 -6.12
C ALA A 76 3.12 -11.10 -7.12
N GLY A 77 2.90 -9.83 -7.47
CA GLY A 77 1.77 -9.40 -8.27
C GLY A 77 1.86 -7.94 -8.74
N SER A 78 0.74 -7.41 -9.21
CA SER A 78 0.65 -6.03 -9.70
C SER A 78 0.38 -5.05 -8.56
N VAL A 79 0.98 -3.87 -8.64
CA VAL A 79 0.71 -2.74 -7.75
C VAL A 79 0.17 -1.58 -8.56
N GLU A 80 -1.03 -1.13 -8.21
CA GLU A 80 -1.67 0.08 -8.72
C GLU A 80 -1.61 1.17 -7.64
N ILE A 81 -1.20 2.37 -8.02
CA ILE A 81 -1.06 3.52 -7.12
C ILE A 81 -1.93 4.64 -7.67
N THR A 82 -2.84 5.15 -6.85
CA THR A 82 -3.74 6.24 -7.23
C THR A 82 -3.56 7.39 -6.25
N GLN A 83 -3.26 8.58 -6.75
CA GLN A 83 -3.29 9.79 -5.93
C GLN A 83 -4.73 10.06 -5.46
N ALA A 84 -4.89 10.31 -4.18
CA ALA A 84 -6.19 10.54 -3.55
C ALA A 84 -6.21 11.89 -2.83
N ASN A 85 -7.40 12.32 -2.43
CA ASN A 85 -7.60 13.49 -1.58
C ASN A 85 -8.46 13.09 -0.37
N PRO A 86 -8.20 13.66 0.81
CA PRO A 86 -9.17 13.63 1.90
C PRO A 86 -10.53 14.16 1.46
N CYS A 87 -11.61 13.61 2.01
CA CYS A 87 -12.98 13.96 1.60
C CYS A 87 -13.30 15.44 1.84
N ASP A 88 -12.84 16.01 2.96
CA ASP A 88 -12.99 17.43 3.28
C ASP A 88 -12.30 18.33 2.24
N VAL A 89 -11.12 17.97 1.74
CA VAL A 89 -10.45 18.71 0.64
C VAL A 89 -11.30 18.71 -0.63
N VAL A 90 -11.88 17.56 -0.99
CA VAL A 90 -12.77 17.40 -2.15
C VAL A 90 -14.05 18.24 -2.01
N VAL A 91 -14.67 18.21 -0.84
CA VAL A 91 -15.88 18.98 -0.54
C VAL A 91 -15.58 20.49 -0.57
N ASN A 92 -14.50 20.93 0.06
CA ASN A 92 -14.14 22.35 0.16
C ASN A 92 -13.81 22.98 -1.20
N ARG A 93 -13.31 22.19 -2.16
CA ARG A 93 -13.05 22.64 -3.54
C ARG A 93 -14.21 22.39 -4.50
N LEU A 94 -15.34 21.87 -4.01
CA LEU A 94 -16.57 21.61 -4.78
C LEU A 94 -16.38 20.62 -5.95
N GLY A 95 -15.52 19.61 -5.82
CA GLY A 95 -15.31 18.65 -6.90
C GLY A 95 -14.28 17.54 -6.61
N CYS A 96 -14.53 16.37 -7.21
CA CYS A 96 -13.62 15.22 -7.24
C CYS A 96 -12.43 15.44 -8.17
#